data_AF-A0A6J1XX73-F1
#
_entry.id   AF-A0A6J1XX73-F1
#
_cell.length_a   1.000
_cell.length_b   1.000
_cell.length_c   1.000
_cell.angle_alpha   90.00
_cell.angle_beta   90.00
_cell.angle_gamma   90.00
#
_symmetry.space_group_name_H-M   'P 1'
#
loop_
_entity.id
_entity.type
_entity.pdbx_description
1 polymer ?
#
loop_
_entity_poly.entity_id
_entity_poly.type
_entity_poly.pdbx_seq_one_letter_code
_entity_poly.pdbx_strand_id
1 'polypeptide(L)'
;MSQHKGEHPRMGALDVCPFIPVRGVTMDECVLCAQAFGQRLAEELGVPVYLYGEAAQTAGRRTLPAIRAGEYEALPEKLKQAEWVPDFGPSSFVPSWGATVTGARKFLIAFNINLLSTKEQAHRIALNLREQGRGKDKPGRLKKVQGIGWYLDEKNLAQVSTNLLDFEVTALHTVYEETCREAQELSLPVVGSQLVGLVPLKALLDAAAFYCKKENLFILEEEHRIRLVVNRLGLDSLSPFNPKERIIEYLVPNSGPEQSLVSKSLCAFVREVGARSAAPGGGSVAAASAAMGAALASMAGLMTYGRRQFEHLDATMRRLIPPFHAASAELTALVDADARAFQAYLEATKLPKDTPEDRDRRAAALQEGLRQAVAVPLALAEKVASLWPPLQELAQCGNLACRSDLQVAAKALETGVFGAYFNVLINLKDVTDSAFKEQTRQHISSLLQEAKTQAALVLDRLEARQE
;
A
#
# COMPACT_ATOMS: atom_id res chain seq x y z
N MET A 1 21.75 30.35 -8.72
CA MET A 1 21.60 29.72 -10.05
C MET A 1 22.51 30.34 -11.11
N SER A 2 22.80 31.65 -11.07
CA SER A 2 23.71 32.32 -12.02
C SER A 2 25.07 31.65 -12.28
N GLN A 3 25.64 30.93 -11.29
CA GLN A 3 26.90 30.18 -11.43
C GLN A 3 26.72 28.66 -11.51
N HIS A 4 25.50 28.16 -11.38
CA HIS A 4 25.22 26.72 -11.35
C HIS A 4 25.11 26.16 -12.76
N LYS A 5 25.88 25.11 -13.05
CA LYS A 5 25.81 24.31 -14.27
C LYS A 5 25.77 22.84 -13.88
N GLY A 6 24.98 22.05 -14.62
CA GLY A 6 24.90 20.61 -14.42
C GLY A 6 24.38 19.94 -15.69
N GLU A 7 24.73 18.67 -15.86
CA GLU A 7 24.31 17.85 -17.02
C GLU A 7 22.80 17.60 -17.05
N HIS A 8 22.14 17.61 -15.88
CA HIS A 8 20.69 17.43 -15.80
C HIS A 8 19.95 18.75 -16.05
N PRO A 9 18.90 18.76 -16.91
CA PRO A 9 18.11 19.95 -17.15
C PRO A 9 17.53 20.54 -15.86
N ARG A 10 17.67 21.86 -15.68
CA ARG A 10 17.26 22.57 -14.45
C ARG A 10 16.77 23.98 -14.75
N MET A 11 15.78 24.49 -14.02
CA MET A 11 15.34 25.88 -14.18
C MET A 11 15.37 26.72 -12.89
N GLY A 12 15.53 26.09 -11.73
CA GLY A 12 15.60 26.79 -10.46
C GLY A 12 16.51 26.12 -9.44
N ALA A 13 16.85 26.86 -8.38
CA ALA A 13 17.55 26.33 -7.21
C ALA A 13 16.73 25.21 -6.57
N LEU A 14 15.42 25.43 -6.46
CA LEU A 14 14.43 24.38 -6.33
C LEU A 14 13.71 24.23 -7.67
N ASP A 15 14.09 23.20 -8.41
CA ASP A 15 13.58 22.95 -9.77
C ASP A 15 12.16 22.37 -9.75
N VAL A 16 11.94 21.28 -9.00
CA VAL A 16 10.60 20.69 -8.78
C VAL A 16 10.43 20.17 -7.35
N CYS A 17 9.33 20.52 -6.69
CA CYS A 17 8.91 19.99 -5.38
C CYS A 17 7.52 19.33 -5.52
N PRO A 18 7.45 18.01 -5.81
CA PRO A 18 6.19 17.30 -5.95
C PRO A 18 5.67 16.71 -4.63
N PHE A 19 4.36 16.71 -4.47
CA PHE A 19 3.64 16.00 -3.40
C PHE A 19 2.98 14.74 -3.98
N ILE A 20 3.23 13.60 -3.35
CA ILE A 20 2.82 12.29 -3.89
C ILE A 20 2.08 11.50 -2.80
N PRO A 21 0.92 10.89 -3.13
CA PRO A 21 0.24 10.00 -2.19
C PRO A 21 1.06 8.71 -2.03
N VAL A 22 1.30 8.33 -0.78
CA VAL A 22 1.97 7.06 -0.43
C VAL A 22 0.94 6.08 0.12
N ARG A 23 0.27 6.43 1.23
CA ARG A 23 -0.77 5.61 1.86
C ARG A 23 -1.73 6.48 2.66
N GLY A 24 -3.03 6.19 2.57
CA GLY A 24 -4.07 6.86 3.37
C GLY A 24 -4.28 8.34 3.04
N VAL A 25 -3.78 8.80 1.90
CA VAL A 25 -3.92 10.18 1.40
C VAL A 25 -4.30 10.10 -0.06
N THR A 26 -5.25 10.93 -0.47
CA THR A 26 -5.78 11.02 -1.83
C THR A 26 -4.94 11.93 -2.72
N MET A 27 -5.14 11.85 -4.03
CA MET A 27 -4.50 12.80 -4.95
C MET A 27 -4.96 14.24 -4.69
N ASP A 28 -6.23 14.44 -4.36
CA ASP A 28 -6.80 15.76 -4.11
C ASP A 28 -6.15 16.45 -2.90
N GLU A 29 -5.91 15.70 -1.82
CA GLU A 29 -5.17 16.22 -0.66
C GLU A 29 -3.72 16.60 -1.03
N CYS A 30 -3.07 15.82 -1.90
CA CYS A 30 -1.73 16.15 -2.40
C CYS A 30 -1.74 17.41 -3.29
N VAL A 31 -2.81 17.63 -4.06
CA VAL A 31 -3.00 18.88 -4.84
C VAL A 31 -3.13 20.07 -3.89
N LEU A 32 -3.91 19.94 -2.81
CA LEU A 32 -4.02 20.99 -1.79
C LEU A 32 -2.67 21.30 -1.13
N CYS A 33 -1.86 20.29 -0.83
CA CYS A 33 -0.50 20.49 -0.31
C CYS A 33 0.38 21.27 -1.30
N ALA A 34 0.32 20.93 -2.59
CA ALA A 34 1.08 21.64 -3.61
C ALA A 34 0.66 23.10 -3.76
N GLN A 35 -0.66 23.37 -3.69
CA GLN A 35 -1.20 24.73 -3.70
C GLN A 35 -0.74 25.53 -2.47
N ALA A 36 -0.86 24.95 -1.28
CA ALA A 36 -0.44 25.58 -0.02
C ALA A 36 1.07 25.88 -0.01
N PHE A 37 1.90 24.94 -0.48
CA PHE A 37 3.34 25.16 -0.61
C PHE A 37 3.66 26.23 -1.64
N GLY A 38 3.07 26.16 -2.83
CA GLY A 38 3.34 27.10 -3.92
C GLY A 38 3.00 28.54 -3.55
N GLN A 39 1.83 28.75 -2.94
CA GLN A 39 1.40 30.06 -2.46
C GLN A 39 2.36 30.62 -1.40
N ARG A 40 2.63 29.86 -0.33
CA ARG A 40 3.50 30.32 0.76
C ARG A 40 4.94 30.55 0.32
N LEU A 41 5.49 29.68 -0.52
CA LEU A 41 6.84 29.83 -1.06
C LEU A 41 6.98 31.13 -1.87
N ALA A 42 6.00 31.41 -2.73
CA ALA A 42 5.98 32.62 -3.54
C ALA A 42 5.82 33.89 -2.68
N GLU A 43 4.97 33.85 -1.65
CA GLU A 43 4.75 34.98 -0.72
C GLU A 43 5.99 35.26 0.14
N GLU A 44 6.65 34.22 0.66
CA GLU A 44 7.80 34.36 1.56
C GLU A 44 9.10 34.73 0.80
N LEU A 45 9.28 34.23 -0.43
CA LEU A 45 10.55 34.40 -1.18
C LEU A 45 10.46 35.33 -2.40
N GLY A 46 9.26 35.69 -2.87
CA GLY A 46 9.06 36.56 -4.03
C GLY A 46 9.56 35.96 -5.36
N VAL A 47 9.40 34.65 -5.55
CA VAL A 47 9.88 33.90 -6.74
C VAL A 47 8.72 33.40 -7.60
N PRO A 48 8.91 33.23 -8.93
CA PRO A 48 7.89 32.67 -9.81
C PRO A 48 7.72 31.17 -9.56
N VAL A 49 6.48 30.74 -9.30
CA VAL A 49 6.11 29.35 -9.04
C VAL A 49 5.03 28.87 -10.02
N TYR A 50 5.24 27.69 -10.61
CA TYR A 50 4.27 27.05 -11.50
C TYR A 50 3.71 25.78 -10.89
N LEU A 51 2.41 25.55 -11.11
CA LEU A 51 1.75 24.30 -10.77
C LEU A 51 1.82 23.30 -11.94
N TYR A 52 2.22 22.06 -11.66
CA TYR A 52 2.32 20.99 -12.66
C TYR A 52 1.60 19.70 -12.24
N GLY A 53 1.56 18.73 -13.17
CA GLY A 53 0.98 17.42 -12.92
C GLY A 53 -0.53 17.53 -12.69
N GLU A 54 -1.02 16.85 -11.66
CA GLU A 54 -2.43 16.87 -11.27
C GLU A 54 -2.85 18.22 -10.65
N ALA A 55 -1.90 19.08 -10.27
CA ALA A 55 -2.17 20.43 -9.77
C ALA A 55 -2.19 21.50 -10.88
N ALA A 56 -1.83 21.15 -12.13
CA ALA A 56 -1.72 22.11 -13.22
C ALA A 56 -3.09 22.70 -13.59
N GLN A 57 -3.20 24.03 -13.61
CA GLN A 57 -4.42 24.72 -14.01
C GLN A 57 -4.66 24.72 -15.52
N THR A 58 -3.59 24.60 -16.31
CA THR A 58 -3.64 24.58 -17.77
C THR A 58 -3.05 23.29 -18.33
N ALA A 59 -3.63 22.78 -19.40
CA ALA A 59 -3.21 21.51 -20.02
C ALA A 59 -1.73 21.55 -20.48
N GLY A 60 -1.25 22.71 -20.93
CA GLY A 60 0.14 22.91 -21.36
C GLY A 60 1.19 22.78 -20.24
N ARG A 61 0.77 22.90 -18.97
CA ARG A 61 1.65 22.82 -17.79
C ARG A 61 1.62 21.47 -17.09
N ARG A 62 0.85 20.50 -17.58
CA ARG A 62 0.80 19.16 -16.96
C ARG A 62 2.15 18.45 -16.98
N THR A 63 2.93 18.62 -18.04
CA THR A 63 4.23 17.94 -18.18
C THR A 63 5.38 18.84 -17.73
N LEU A 64 6.19 18.32 -16.80
CA LEU A 64 7.35 19.04 -16.28
C LEU A 64 8.36 19.44 -17.37
N PRO A 65 8.66 18.60 -18.39
CA PRO A 65 9.53 19.01 -19.49
C PRO A 65 8.99 20.20 -20.30
N ALA A 66 7.66 20.36 -20.42
CA ALA A 66 7.10 21.52 -21.12
C ALA A 66 7.37 22.82 -20.36
N ILE A 67 7.19 22.81 -19.03
CA ILE A 67 7.52 23.97 -18.20
C ILE A 67 9.03 24.27 -18.22
N ARG A 68 9.85 23.21 -18.19
CA ARG A 68 11.32 23.31 -18.18
C ARG A 68 11.94 23.62 -19.55
N ALA A 69 11.14 23.77 -20.61
CA ALA A 69 11.67 24.05 -21.94
C ALA A 69 12.52 25.33 -21.92
N GLY A 70 13.79 25.20 -22.34
CA GLY A 70 14.78 26.28 -22.32
C GLY A 70 15.46 26.52 -20.96
N GLU A 71 15.15 25.72 -19.94
CA GLU A 71 15.85 25.69 -18.64
C GLU A 71 15.90 27.05 -17.92
N TYR A 72 16.94 27.30 -17.12
CA TYR A 72 17.16 28.54 -16.39
C TYR A 72 17.34 29.74 -17.34
N GLU A 73 18.06 29.53 -18.44
CA GLU A 73 18.43 30.57 -19.41
C GLU A 73 17.24 31.18 -20.14
N ALA A 74 16.14 30.43 -20.31
CA ALA A 74 14.95 30.94 -20.99
C ALA A 74 14.02 31.76 -20.08
N LEU A 75 14.16 31.68 -18.74
CA LEU A 75 13.27 32.35 -17.80
C LEU A 75 13.18 33.89 -17.97
N PRO A 76 14.28 34.63 -18.23
CA PRO A 76 14.21 36.09 -18.40
C PRO A 76 13.26 36.53 -19.51
N GLU A 77 13.13 35.75 -20.58
CA GLU A 77 12.21 36.05 -21.69
C GLU A 77 10.85 35.37 -21.51
N LYS A 78 10.82 34.11 -21.04
CA LYS A 78 9.56 33.39 -20.79
C LYS A 78 8.67 34.13 -19.80
N LEU A 79 9.22 34.64 -18.69
CA LEU A 79 8.42 35.34 -17.67
C LEU A 79 7.75 36.63 -18.16
N LYS A 80 8.18 37.18 -19.30
CA LYS A 80 7.54 38.36 -19.93
C LYS A 80 6.33 38.00 -20.79
N GLN A 81 6.15 36.72 -21.12
CA GLN A 81 5.10 36.26 -22.03
C GLN A 81 3.80 35.98 -21.26
N ALA A 82 2.67 36.43 -21.81
CA ALA A 82 1.36 36.25 -21.18
C ALA A 82 0.99 34.77 -20.97
N GLU A 83 1.45 33.88 -21.85
CA GLU A 83 1.26 32.43 -21.72
C GLU A 83 2.03 31.79 -20.55
N TRP A 84 3.09 32.44 -20.08
CA TRP A 84 4.00 31.95 -19.03
C TRP A 84 3.87 32.74 -17.73
N VAL A 85 2.76 33.44 -17.51
CA VAL A 85 2.47 34.05 -16.22
C VAL A 85 2.46 32.96 -15.13
N PRO A 86 3.26 33.08 -14.05
CA PRO A 86 3.31 32.11 -12.96
C PRO A 86 1.93 31.87 -12.32
N ASP A 87 1.70 30.66 -11.81
CA ASP A 87 0.47 30.35 -11.07
C ASP A 87 0.50 31.01 -9.68
N PHE A 88 1.69 31.13 -9.08
CA PHE A 88 1.94 31.93 -7.88
C PHE A 88 3.20 32.79 -8.02
N GLY A 89 3.21 33.92 -7.30
CA GLY A 89 4.34 34.83 -7.25
C GLY A 89 4.45 35.79 -8.44
N PRO A 90 5.43 36.70 -8.39
CA PRO A 90 5.60 37.72 -9.42
C PRO A 90 6.24 37.13 -10.68
N SER A 91 5.97 37.74 -11.83
CA SER A 91 6.65 37.46 -13.11
C SER A 91 8.05 38.10 -13.20
N SER A 92 8.71 38.33 -12.05
CA SER A 92 10.04 38.91 -11.95
C SER A 92 11.10 37.82 -11.92
N PHE A 93 12.15 37.96 -12.74
CA PHE A 93 13.27 37.03 -12.75
C PHE A 93 14.20 37.27 -11.56
N VAL A 94 14.50 36.22 -10.80
CA VAL A 94 15.43 36.25 -9.65
C VAL A 94 16.70 35.46 -10.00
N PRO A 95 17.84 36.11 -10.31
CA PRO A 95 19.04 35.42 -10.84
C PRO A 95 19.68 34.39 -9.89
N SER A 96 19.54 34.59 -8.58
CA SER A 96 20.01 33.61 -7.60
C SER A 96 19.14 32.35 -7.56
N TRP A 97 17.85 32.45 -7.94
CA TRP A 97 16.86 31.40 -7.77
C TRP A 97 16.42 30.73 -9.07
N GLY A 98 16.04 31.48 -10.10
CA GLY A 98 15.30 30.96 -11.26
C GLY A 98 13.80 30.88 -10.98
N ALA A 99 13.16 29.77 -11.35
CA ALA A 99 11.74 29.51 -11.11
C ALA A 99 11.55 28.13 -10.48
N THR A 100 10.47 27.97 -9.70
CA THR A 100 10.14 26.71 -9.04
C THR A 100 8.87 26.09 -9.61
N VAL A 101 8.86 24.77 -9.74
CA VAL A 101 7.62 24.02 -10.00
C VAL A 101 7.20 23.25 -8.77
N THR A 102 5.92 23.29 -8.43
CA THR A 102 5.32 22.38 -7.45
C THR A 102 4.06 21.76 -8.01
N GLY A 103 3.63 20.64 -7.47
CA GLY A 103 2.44 19.96 -7.97
C GLY A 103 2.23 18.63 -7.31
N ALA A 104 1.15 17.96 -7.70
CA ALA A 104 0.86 16.61 -7.28
C ALA A 104 1.01 15.64 -8.45
N ARG A 105 1.49 14.43 -8.16
CA ARG A 105 1.57 13.36 -9.16
C ARG A 105 1.56 12.00 -8.49
N LYS A 106 1.29 10.97 -9.28
CA LYS A 106 1.50 9.58 -8.85
C LYS A 106 2.97 9.31 -8.53
N PHE A 107 3.18 8.25 -7.74
CA PHE A 107 4.51 7.78 -7.38
C PHE A 107 5.26 7.37 -8.65
N LEU A 108 6.45 7.92 -8.83
CA LEU A 108 7.29 7.65 -9.98
C LEU A 108 8.40 6.70 -9.54
N ILE A 109 8.57 5.62 -10.27
CA ILE A 109 9.62 4.64 -10.00
C ILE A 109 10.67 4.74 -11.08
N ALA A 110 11.90 5.09 -10.69
CA ALA A 110 13.05 5.09 -11.58
C ALA A 110 13.63 3.67 -11.65
N PHE A 111 13.59 3.08 -12.83
CA PHE A 111 13.90 1.67 -13.06
C PHE A 111 14.80 1.52 -14.28
N ASN A 112 16.03 1.06 -14.04
CA ASN A 112 17.04 0.87 -15.06
C ASN A 112 17.22 -0.62 -15.35
N ILE A 113 17.08 -1.04 -16.60
CA ILE A 113 17.30 -2.43 -17.02
C ILE A 113 18.68 -2.52 -17.66
N ASN A 114 19.50 -3.48 -17.20
CA ASN A 114 20.89 -3.63 -17.59
C ASN A 114 21.01 -4.49 -18.85
N LEU A 115 21.82 -4.06 -19.81
CA LEU A 115 22.07 -4.76 -21.06
C LEU A 115 23.57 -4.85 -21.35
N LEU A 116 24.08 -6.03 -21.70
CA LEU A 116 25.41 -6.13 -22.33
C LEU A 116 25.25 -5.81 -23.83
N SER A 117 25.19 -4.51 -24.12
CA SER A 117 24.97 -3.96 -25.46
C SER A 117 25.62 -2.59 -25.59
N THR A 118 25.50 -1.94 -26.75
CA THR A 118 25.91 -0.54 -26.91
C THR A 118 24.84 0.43 -26.44
N LYS A 119 25.23 1.68 -26.20
CA LYS A 119 24.31 2.77 -25.84
C LYS A 119 23.22 2.97 -26.89
N GLU A 120 23.55 2.85 -28.17
CA GLU A 120 22.64 3.01 -29.30
C GLU A 120 21.58 1.91 -29.33
N GLN A 121 21.98 0.67 -29.04
CA GLN A 121 21.07 -0.47 -28.95
C GLN A 121 20.14 -0.35 -27.74
N ALA A 122 20.68 0.00 -26.56
CA ALA A 122 19.86 0.27 -25.39
C ALA A 122 18.88 1.42 -25.65
N HIS A 123 19.32 2.49 -26.33
CA HIS A 123 18.43 3.59 -26.69
C HIS A 123 17.34 3.15 -27.67
N ARG A 124 17.69 2.33 -28.67
CA ARG A 124 16.71 1.74 -29.60
C ARG A 124 15.62 0.98 -28.85
N ILE A 125 15.97 0.17 -27.85
CA ILE A 125 15.00 -0.56 -27.02
C ILE A 125 14.15 0.42 -26.21
N ALA A 126 14.76 1.40 -25.55
CA ALA A 126 14.04 2.43 -24.80
C ALA A 126 13.00 3.18 -25.66
N LEU A 127 13.34 3.49 -26.91
CA LEU A 127 12.45 4.13 -27.88
C LEU A 127 11.26 3.24 -28.27
N ASN A 128 11.42 1.91 -28.32
CA ASN A 128 10.32 0.99 -28.62
C ASN A 128 9.37 0.83 -27.42
N LEU A 129 9.89 0.94 -26.20
CA LEU A 129 9.12 0.72 -24.99
C LEU A 129 8.40 1.98 -24.51
N ARG A 130 9.08 3.13 -24.44
CA ARG A 130 8.53 4.36 -23.86
C ARG A 130 7.30 4.86 -24.63
N GLU A 131 6.33 5.44 -23.93
CA GLU A 131 5.04 5.84 -24.49
C GLU A 131 5.18 6.80 -25.69
N GLN A 132 6.09 7.78 -25.60
CA GLN A 132 6.37 8.74 -26.69
C GLN A 132 6.93 8.07 -27.95
N GLY A 133 7.50 6.88 -27.81
CA GLY A 133 8.07 6.12 -28.90
C GLY A 133 9.25 6.82 -29.58
N ARG A 134 9.32 6.65 -30.91
CA ARG A 134 10.34 7.22 -31.81
C ARG A 134 9.95 8.58 -32.41
N GLY A 135 8.75 9.05 -32.14
CA GLY A 135 8.19 10.28 -32.71
C GLY A 135 6.67 10.33 -32.51
N LYS A 136 6.04 11.47 -32.83
CA LYS A 136 4.61 11.71 -32.55
C LYS A 136 3.68 10.65 -33.15
N ASP A 137 4.01 10.10 -34.32
CA ASP A 137 3.16 9.15 -35.05
C ASP A 137 3.52 7.68 -34.79
N LYS A 138 4.56 7.41 -33.98
CA LYS A 138 5.05 6.06 -33.70
C LYS A 138 5.29 5.89 -32.19
N PRO A 139 4.21 5.80 -31.39
CA PRO A 139 4.30 5.58 -29.95
C PRO A 139 4.93 4.22 -29.65
N GLY A 140 5.55 4.11 -28.48
CA GLY A 140 6.06 2.83 -27.98
C GLY A 140 4.96 1.96 -27.38
N ARG A 141 5.38 0.79 -26.89
CA ARG A 141 4.49 -0.27 -26.42
C ARG A 141 3.87 0.03 -25.06
N LEU A 142 4.63 0.65 -24.16
CA LEU A 142 4.25 0.80 -22.76
C LEU A 142 3.66 2.19 -22.49
N LYS A 143 2.45 2.21 -21.94
CA LYS A 143 1.79 3.44 -21.51
C LYS A 143 2.37 3.90 -20.18
N LYS A 144 2.39 5.21 -19.93
CA LYS A 144 2.91 5.80 -18.68
C LYS A 144 4.35 5.39 -18.36
N VAL A 145 5.14 5.05 -19.37
CA VAL A 145 6.57 4.80 -19.26
C VAL A 145 7.31 5.83 -20.08
N GLN A 146 8.25 6.52 -19.46
CA GLN A 146 9.23 7.34 -20.13
C GLN A 146 10.60 6.67 -20.01
N GLY A 147 11.49 6.90 -20.97
CA GLY A 147 12.80 6.30 -20.89
C GLY A 147 13.74 6.71 -22.00
N ILE A 148 15.02 6.43 -21.77
CA ILE A 148 16.13 6.66 -22.69
C ILE A 148 17.15 5.53 -22.56
N GLY A 149 18.09 5.49 -23.50
CA GLY A 149 19.24 4.60 -23.42
C GLY A 149 20.36 5.34 -22.73
N TRP A 150 20.97 4.70 -21.75
CA TRP A 150 22.05 5.24 -20.96
C TRP A 150 23.25 4.29 -20.98
N TYR A 151 24.42 4.78 -20.60
CA TYR A 151 25.63 3.99 -20.48
C TYR A 151 26.33 4.32 -19.17
N LEU A 152 26.66 3.30 -18.38
CA LEU A 152 27.39 3.42 -17.13
C LEU A 152 28.87 3.14 -17.39
N ASP A 153 29.66 4.20 -17.53
CA ASP A 153 31.09 4.11 -17.86
C ASP A 153 31.87 3.27 -16.82
N GLU A 154 31.61 3.52 -15.52
CA GLU A 154 32.28 2.81 -14.41
C GLU A 154 32.05 1.29 -14.40
N LYS A 155 30.96 0.83 -15.04
CA LYS A 155 30.56 -0.58 -15.09
C LYS A 155 30.70 -1.18 -16.48
N ASN A 156 31.11 -0.39 -17.48
CA ASN A 156 31.18 -0.78 -18.89
C ASN A 156 29.86 -1.44 -19.36
N LEU A 157 28.72 -0.83 -19.03
CA LEU A 157 27.39 -1.44 -19.12
C LEU A 157 26.35 -0.47 -19.69
N ALA A 158 25.58 -0.90 -20.68
CA ALA A 158 24.45 -0.11 -21.18
C ALA A 158 23.19 -0.35 -20.35
N GLN A 159 22.30 0.65 -20.32
CA GLN A 159 21.02 0.58 -19.60
C GLN A 159 19.87 1.13 -20.43
N VAL A 160 18.71 0.47 -20.33
CA VAL A 160 17.42 1.08 -20.64
C VAL A 160 16.95 1.76 -19.36
N SER A 161 17.16 3.08 -19.27
CA SER A 161 16.76 3.88 -18.11
C SER A 161 15.32 4.35 -18.29
N THR A 162 14.45 3.95 -17.37
CA THR A 162 13.01 4.23 -17.46
C THR A 162 12.45 4.87 -16.20
N ASN A 163 11.41 5.66 -16.38
CA ASN A 163 10.55 6.17 -15.34
C ASN A 163 9.16 5.58 -15.55
N LEU A 164 8.71 4.77 -14.60
CA LEU A 164 7.31 4.36 -14.51
C LEU A 164 6.54 5.51 -13.86
N LEU A 165 5.74 6.21 -14.65
CA LEU A 165 4.92 7.33 -14.19
C LEU A 165 3.69 6.86 -13.40
N ASP A 166 3.25 5.63 -13.66
CA ASP A 166 2.15 4.97 -12.97
C ASP A 166 2.35 3.44 -13.00
N PHE A 167 2.82 2.89 -11.89
CA PHE A 167 3.12 1.46 -11.79
C PHE A 167 1.86 0.57 -11.77
N GLU A 168 0.67 1.16 -11.61
CA GLU A 168 -0.59 0.42 -11.68
C GLU A 168 -1.07 0.25 -13.13
N VAL A 169 -0.71 1.18 -14.01
CA VAL A 169 -0.99 1.10 -15.46
C VAL A 169 0.05 0.25 -16.16
N THR A 170 1.32 0.40 -15.84
CA THR A 170 2.39 -0.44 -16.35
C THR A 170 3.31 -0.83 -15.21
N ALA A 171 3.26 -2.11 -14.83
CA ALA A 171 3.95 -2.64 -13.67
C ALA A 171 5.45 -2.83 -13.92
N LEU A 172 6.22 -2.91 -12.83
CA LEU A 172 7.68 -3.12 -12.84
C LEU A 172 8.09 -4.34 -13.68
N HIS A 173 7.43 -5.47 -13.44
CA HIS A 173 7.70 -6.70 -14.18
C HIS A 173 7.34 -6.56 -15.66
N THR A 174 6.30 -5.83 -16.02
CA THR A 174 5.94 -5.61 -17.44
C THR A 174 7.04 -4.86 -18.16
N VAL A 175 7.60 -3.80 -17.57
CA VAL A 175 8.73 -3.07 -18.18
C VAL A 175 9.94 -3.99 -18.37
N TYR A 176 10.28 -4.77 -17.34
CA TYR A 176 11.42 -5.68 -17.40
C TYR A 176 11.23 -6.79 -18.44
N GLU A 177 10.11 -7.50 -18.40
CA GLU A 177 9.79 -8.61 -19.32
C GLU A 177 9.71 -8.14 -20.78
N GLU A 178 9.14 -6.96 -21.04
CA GLU A 178 9.09 -6.39 -22.39
C GLU A 178 10.48 -5.93 -22.86
N THR A 179 11.32 -5.42 -21.96
CA THR A 179 12.73 -5.13 -22.28
C THR A 179 13.48 -6.42 -22.63
N CYS A 180 13.27 -7.50 -21.87
CA CYS A 180 13.83 -8.81 -22.17
C CYS A 180 13.40 -9.32 -23.55
N ARG A 181 12.12 -9.17 -23.91
CA ARG A 181 11.61 -9.56 -25.24
C ARG A 181 12.28 -8.75 -26.37
N GLU A 182 12.29 -7.42 -26.27
CA GLU A 182 12.93 -6.55 -27.28
C GLU A 182 14.44 -6.80 -27.40
N ALA A 183 15.12 -7.10 -26.30
CA ALA A 183 16.54 -7.44 -26.30
C ALA A 183 16.80 -8.80 -26.96
N GLN A 184 15.95 -9.80 -26.70
CA GLN A 184 16.02 -11.12 -27.32
C GLN A 184 15.84 -11.05 -28.85
N GLU A 185 14.94 -10.20 -29.34
CA GLU A 185 14.77 -9.95 -30.79
C GLU A 185 16.04 -9.42 -31.45
N LEU A 186 16.92 -8.76 -30.69
CA LEU A 186 18.21 -8.24 -31.14
C LEU A 186 19.40 -9.14 -30.72
N SER A 187 19.14 -10.30 -30.13
CA SER A 187 20.16 -11.21 -29.56
C SER A 187 21.07 -10.54 -28.51
N LEU A 188 20.50 -9.63 -27.71
CA LEU A 188 21.20 -8.90 -26.65
C LEU A 188 20.81 -9.47 -25.27
N PRO A 189 21.78 -9.73 -24.37
CA PRO A 189 21.47 -10.23 -23.04
C PRO A 189 21.06 -9.09 -22.08
N VAL A 190 19.95 -9.30 -21.37
CA VAL A 190 19.58 -8.52 -20.18
C VAL A 190 20.24 -9.14 -18.96
N VAL A 191 20.87 -8.33 -18.12
CA VAL A 191 21.66 -8.77 -16.95
C VAL A 191 21.16 -8.13 -15.65
N GLY A 192 19.85 -8.24 -15.42
CA GLY A 192 19.18 -7.70 -14.24
C GLY A 192 18.83 -6.23 -14.39
N SER A 193 18.59 -5.58 -13.26
CA SER A 193 18.10 -4.20 -13.22
C SER A 193 18.47 -3.50 -11.91
N GLN A 194 18.12 -2.22 -11.82
CA GLN A 194 18.31 -1.43 -10.62
C GLN A 194 17.13 -0.48 -10.44
N LEU A 195 16.56 -0.48 -9.23
CA LEU A 195 15.70 0.62 -8.78
C LEU A 195 16.57 1.76 -8.28
N VAL A 196 16.24 2.99 -8.68
CA VAL A 196 16.92 4.20 -8.19
C VAL A 196 16.01 4.92 -7.20
N GLY A 197 16.52 5.21 -6.01
CA GLY A 197 15.74 5.81 -4.92
C GLY A 197 14.83 4.80 -4.20
N LEU A 198 13.65 5.27 -3.79
CA LEU A 198 12.66 4.49 -3.03
C LEU A 198 11.61 3.87 -3.95
N VAL A 199 10.95 2.82 -3.47
CA VAL A 199 9.89 2.11 -4.19
C VAL A 199 8.68 1.84 -3.27
N PRO A 200 7.44 1.94 -3.76
CA PRO A 200 6.26 1.50 -3.01
C PRO A 200 6.23 -0.02 -2.89
N LEU A 201 5.87 -0.53 -1.72
CA LEU A 201 5.74 -1.96 -1.45
C LEU A 201 4.81 -2.63 -2.47
N LYS A 202 3.66 -1.99 -2.76
CA LYS A 202 2.66 -2.49 -3.71
C LYS A 202 3.27 -2.80 -5.09
N ALA A 203 4.17 -1.96 -5.59
CA ALA A 203 4.79 -2.16 -6.91
C ALA A 203 5.61 -3.48 -6.97
N LEU A 204 6.29 -3.83 -5.87
CA LEU A 204 7.01 -5.10 -5.76
C LEU A 204 6.06 -6.27 -5.52
N LEU A 205 5.03 -6.12 -4.68
CA LEU A 205 4.08 -7.19 -4.40
C LEU A 205 3.22 -7.56 -5.63
N ASP A 206 2.81 -6.58 -6.44
CA ASP A 206 2.12 -6.81 -7.70
C ASP A 206 3.03 -7.59 -8.68
N ALA A 207 4.34 -7.28 -8.70
CA ALA A 207 5.31 -8.06 -9.45
C ALA A 207 5.51 -9.48 -8.89
N ALA A 208 5.48 -9.66 -7.58
CA ALA A 208 5.57 -10.99 -6.97
C ALA A 208 4.38 -11.84 -7.35
N ALA A 209 3.17 -11.27 -7.28
CA ALA A 209 1.94 -11.94 -7.69
C ALA A 209 1.97 -12.37 -9.16
N PHE A 210 2.51 -11.52 -10.04
CA PHE A 210 2.73 -11.86 -11.45
C PHE A 210 3.63 -13.08 -11.62
N TYR A 211 4.82 -13.10 -11.00
CA TYR A 211 5.75 -14.23 -11.14
C TYR A 211 5.21 -15.50 -10.49
N CYS A 212 4.58 -15.42 -9.32
CA CYS A 212 3.92 -16.57 -8.71
C CYS A 212 2.85 -17.19 -9.64
N LYS A 213 2.04 -16.35 -10.31
CA LYS A 213 1.04 -16.82 -11.27
C LYS A 213 1.68 -17.41 -12.53
N LYS A 214 2.66 -16.74 -13.12
CA LYS A 214 3.34 -17.15 -14.36
C LYS A 214 4.12 -18.46 -14.17
N GLU A 215 4.72 -18.64 -13.02
CA GLU A 215 5.63 -19.76 -12.71
C GLU A 215 4.97 -20.84 -11.83
N ASN A 216 3.66 -20.71 -11.56
CA ASN A 216 2.89 -21.65 -10.75
C ASN A 216 3.50 -21.90 -9.35
N LEU A 217 3.93 -20.83 -8.69
CA LEU A 217 4.55 -20.87 -7.37
C LEU A 217 3.53 -20.55 -6.27
N PHE A 218 3.78 -21.10 -5.08
CA PHE A 218 3.03 -20.78 -3.87
C PHE A 218 3.98 -20.18 -2.83
N ILE A 219 3.94 -18.86 -2.70
CA ILE A 219 4.73 -18.10 -1.74
C ILE A 219 3.77 -17.26 -0.88
N LEU A 220 3.72 -17.57 0.42
CA LEU A 220 2.85 -16.88 1.37
C LEU A 220 3.53 -15.65 1.95
N GLU A 221 4.69 -15.85 2.58
CA GLU A 221 5.38 -14.80 3.33
C GLU A 221 5.81 -13.64 2.43
N GLU A 222 5.48 -12.41 2.87
CA GLU A 222 5.76 -11.18 2.15
C GLU A 222 7.26 -11.01 1.86
N GLU A 223 8.11 -11.33 2.84
CA GLU A 223 9.57 -11.27 2.68
C GLU A 223 10.05 -12.20 1.54
N HIS A 224 9.48 -13.41 1.45
CA HIS A 224 9.81 -14.35 0.39
C HIS A 224 9.30 -13.89 -0.98
N ARG A 225 8.15 -13.21 -1.02
CA ARG A 225 7.63 -12.58 -2.25
C ARG A 225 8.55 -11.48 -2.75
N ILE A 226 9.06 -10.63 -1.85
CA ILE A 226 10.05 -9.61 -2.20
C ILE A 226 11.33 -10.27 -2.69
N ARG A 227 11.81 -11.31 -2.00
CA ARG A 227 13.00 -12.06 -2.40
C ARG A 227 12.86 -12.67 -3.80
N LEU A 228 11.69 -13.22 -4.14
CA LEU A 228 11.39 -13.72 -5.48
C LEU A 228 11.56 -12.61 -6.52
N VAL A 229 10.94 -11.45 -6.30
CA VAL A 229 10.98 -10.32 -7.25
C VAL A 229 12.36 -9.75 -7.42
N VAL A 230 13.10 -9.59 -6.31
CA VAL A 230 14.50 -9.14 -6.34
C VAL A 230 15.33 -10.05 -7.24
N ASN A 231 15.16 -11.37 -7.10
CA ASN A 231 15.86 -12.34 -7.95
C ASN A 231 15.38 -12.32 -9.41
N ARG A 232 14.07 -12.29 -9.67
CA ARG A 232 13.51 -12.33 -11.04
C ARG A 232 13.85 -11.10 -11.87
N LEU A 233 13.85 -9.93 -11.24
CA LEU A 233 14.23 -8.68 -11.90
C LEU A 233 15.74 -8.40 -11.80
N GLY A 234 16.48 -9.17 -10.99
CA GLY A 234 17.89 -8.94 -10.71
C GLY A 234 18.16 -7.55 -10.11
N LEU A 235 17.34 -7.11 -9.15
CA LEU A 235 17.39 -5.76 -8.56
C LEU A 235 18.69 -5.46 -7.80
N ASP A 236 19.44 -6.50 -7.47
CA ASP A 236 20.70 -6.48 -6.74
C ASP A 236 21.95 -6.53 -7.66
N SER A 237 21.75 -6.49 -8.98
CA SER A 237 22.81 -6.67 -9.99
C SER A 237 23.95 -5.64 -9.93
N LEU A 238 23.66 -4.38 -9.58
CA LEU A 238 24.68 -3.32 -9.46
C LEU A 238 25.13 -3.06 -8.02
N SER A 239 24.25 -3.32 -7.06
CA SER A 239 24.45 -3.11 -5.63
C SER A 239 23.38 -3.91 -4.88
N PRO A 240 23.67 -4.46 -3.69
CA PRO A 240 22.67 -5.19 -2.91
C PRO A 240 21.37 -4.40 -2.74
N PHE A 241 20.23 -5.05 -3.00
CA PHE A 241 18.92 -4.47 -2.73
C PHE A 241 18.52 -4.80 -1.29
N ASN A 242 18.56 -3.80 -0.40
CA ASN A 242 18.08 -3.95 0.98
C ASN A 242 16.61 -3.48 1.10
N PRO A 243 15.60 -4.37 1.16
CA PRO A 243 14.20 -3.95 1.15
C PRO A 243 13.85 -2.99 2.29
N LYS A 244 14.45 -3.15 3.48
CA LYS A 244 14.18 -2.32 4.67
C LYS A 244 14.60 -0.86 4.50
N GLU A 245 15.53 -0.59 3.58
CA GLU A 245 16.05 0.76 3.30
C GLU A 245 15.53 1.34 1.98
N ARG A 246 14.83 0.54 1.18
CA ARG A 246 14.40 0.92 -0.18
C ARG A 246 12.90 0.99 -0.34
N ILE A 247 12.14 0.27 0.48
CA ILE A 247 10.67 0.27 0.47
C ILE A 247 10.17 1.35 1.42
N ILE A 248 9.36 2.28 0.90
CA ILE A 248 8.93 3.46 1.67
C ILE A 248 8.06 3.11 2.88
N GLU A 249 7.18 2.12 2.75
CA GLU A 249 6.31 1.65 3.84
C GLU A 249 7.07 0.94 4.96
N TYR A 250 8.29 0.44 4.68
CA TYR A 250 9.17 -0.13 5.70
C TYR A 250 10.03 0.92 6.37
N LEU A 251 10.48 1.94 5.63
CA LEU A 251 11.24 3.07 6.17
C LEU A 251 10.42 3.94 7.12
N VAL A 252 9.13 4.11 6.82
CA VAL A 252 8.19 4.87 7.65
C VAL A 252 6.99 3.99 8.00
N PRO A 253 7.14 3.10 9.00
CA PRO A 253 6.04 2.26 9.46
C PRO A 253 4.87 3.10 9.98
N ASN A 254 3.66 2.56 9.89
CA ASN A 254 2.42 3.15 10.43
C ASN A 254 2.36 3.08 11.98
N SER A 255 3.46 3.37 12.65
CA SER A 255 3.46 3.59 14.10
C SER A 255 2.82 4.95 14.36
N GLY A 256 1.59 4.96 14.88
CA GLY A 256 1.03 6.15 15.49
C GLY A 256 1.91 6.63 16.67
N PRO A 257 1.60 7.79 17.27
CA PRO A 257 2.39 8.35 18.37
C PRO A 257 2.43 7.47 19.63
N GLU A 258 1.54 6.47 19.76
CA GLU A 258 1.50 5.52 20.88
C GLU A 258 1.96 4.11 20.47
N GLN A 259 2.61 3.42 21.40
CA GLN A 259 3.07 2.03 21.21
C GLN A 259 1.88 1.09 20.99
N SER A 260 1.82 0.50 19.80
CA SER A 260 0.84 -0.52 19.40
C SER A 260 0.77 -1.69 20.39
N LEU A 261 -0.44 -2.14 20.75
CA LEU A 261 -0.68 -3.29 21.62
C LEU A 261 -0.10 -4.57 21.01
N VAL A 262 -0.20 -4.72 19.69
CA VAL A 262 0.30 -5.92 18.98
C VAL A 262 1.82 -6.03 18.99
N SER A 263 2.52 -4.92 19.28
CA SER A 263 3.98 -4.92 19.43
C SER A 263 4.47 -5.31 20.83
N LYS A 264 3.56 -5.39 21.82
CA LYS A 264 3.89 -5.79 23.19
C LYS A 264 4.11 -7.31 23.26
N SER A 265 4.87 -7.75 24.27
CA SER A 265 4.95 -9.18 24.57
C SER A 265 3.57 -9.70 25.01
N LEU A 266 3.30 -10.98 24.76
CA LEU A 266 2.03 -11.61 25.17
C LEU A 266 1.76 -11.42 26.67
N CYS A 267 2.79 -11.57 27.51
CA CYS A 267 2.69 -11.33 28.94
C CYS A 267 2.27 -9.88 29.28
N ALA A 268 2.81 -8.90 28.54
CA ALA A 268 2.44 -7.50 28.74
C ALA A 268 0.99 -7.25 28.29
N PHE A 269 0.59 -7.74 27.11
CA PHE A 269 -0.78 -7.62 26.61
C PHE A 269 -1.81 -8.18 27.60
N VAL A 270 -1.59 -9.39 28.12
CA VAL A 270 -2.50 -10.03 29.08
C VAL A 270 -2.59 -9.25 30.40
N ARG A 271 -1.46 -8.75 30.92
CA ARG A 271 -1.45 -7.93 32.14
C ARG A 271 -2.18 -6.61 31.94
N GLU A 272 -2.07 -6.02 30.76
CA GLU A 272 -2.69 -4.75 30.43
C GLU A 272 -4.20 -4.87 30.24
N VAL A 273 -4.68 -5.95 29.63
CA VAL A 273 -6.11 -6.30 29.59
C VAL A 273 -6.68 -6.45 31.02
N GLY A 274 -5.90 -7.00 31.95
CA GLY A 274 -6.29 -7.14 33.35
C GLY A 274 -6.07 -5.89 34.22
N ALA A 275 -5.51 -4.81 33.67
CA ALA A 275 -5.19 -3.60 34.41
C ALA A 275 -6.45 -2.75 34.65
N ARG A 276 -6.34 -1.78 35.58
CA ARG A 276 -7.38 -0.77 35.81
C ARG A 276 -7.31 0.33 34.75
N SER A 277 -7.51 -0.03 33.49
CA SER A 277 -7.60 0.88 32.34
C SER A 277 -8.92 0.67 31.60
N ALA A 278 -9.31 1.66 30.78
CA ALA A 278 -10.52 1.56 29.97
C ALA A 278 -10.28 0.84 28.62
N ALA A 279 -9.02 0.72 28.20
CA ALA A 279 -8.55 -0.06 27.04
C ALA A 279 -7.13 -0.59 27.34
N PRO A 280 -6.70 -1.72 26.74
CA PRO A 280 -7.46 -2.63 25.88
C PRO A 280 -8.57 -3.38 26.63
N GLY A 281 -9.63 -3.77 25.93
CA GLY A 281 -10.83 -4.38 26.52
C GLY A 281 -11.31 -5.62 25.78
N GLY A 282 -12.59 -5.96 25.95
CA GLY A 282 -13.20 -7.16 25.37
C GLY A 282 -13.12 -7.24 23.83
N GLY A 283 -13.14 -6.10 23.14
CA GLY A 283 -13.04 -6.06 21.67
C GLY A 283 -11.64 -6.43 21.19
N SER A 284 -10.61 -5.87 21.84
CA SER A 284 -9.21 -6.18 21.60
C SER A 284 -8.91 -7.66 21.85
N VAL A 285 -9.49 -8.26 22.91
CA VAL A 285 -9.35 -9.70 23.20
C VAL A 285 -10.08 -10.54 22.16
N ALA A 286 -11.30 -10.15 21.74
CA ALA A 286 -12.04 -10.84 20.69
C ALA A 286 -11.26 -10.88 19.37
N ALA A 287 -10.63 -9.76 18.99
CA ALA A 287 -9.76 -9.66 17.82
C ALA A 287 -8.54 -10.58 17.94
N ALA A 288 -7.86 -10.58 19.09
CA ALA A 288 -6.73 -11.45 19.35
C ALA A 288 -7.10 -12.95 19.30
N SER A 289 -8.23 -13.33 19.89
CA SER A 289 -8.75 -14.71 19.83
C SER A 289 -9.07 -15.14 18.39
N ALA A 290 -9.75 -14.29 17.62
CA ALA A 290 -10.04 -14.57 16.22
C ALA A 290 -8.75 -14.71 15.38
N ALA A 291 -7.77 -13.83 15.60
CA ALA A 291 -6.48 -13.88 14.92
C ALA A 291 -5.73 -15.18 15.21
N MET A 292 -5.68 -15.62 16.48
CA MET A 292 -5.10 -16.92 16.86
C MET A 292 -5.84 -18.09 16.20
N GLY A 293 -7.17 -18.03 16.11
CA GLY A 293 -7.96 -19.05 15.42
C GLY A 293 -7.63 -19.15 13.93
N ALA A 294 -7.54 -18.02 13.23
CA ALA A 294 -7.11 -17.97 11.84
C ALA A 294 -5.67 -18.46 11.67
N ALA A 295 -4.76 -18.08 12.57
CA ALA A 295 -3.36 -18.55 12.54
C ALA A 295 -3.26 -20.08 12.69
N LEU A 296 -4.03 -20.69 13.60
CA LEU A 296 -4.07 -22.15 13.77
C LEU A 296 -4.59 -22.87 12.53
N ALA A 297 -5.65 -22.36 11.89
CA ALA A 297 -6.15 -22.91 10.64
C ALA A 297 -5.11 -22.79 9.50
N SER A 298 -4.44 -21.64 9.39
CA SER A 298 -3.34 -21.46 8.44
C SER A 298 -2.20 -22.46 8.70
N MET A 299 -1.82 -22.65 9.96
CA MET A 299 -0.78 -23.59 10.38
C MET A 299 -1.17 -25.03 10.05
N ALA A 300 -2.41 -25.46 10.33
CA ALA A 300 -2.89 -26.80 9.99
C ALA A 300 -2.85 -27.06 8.47
N GLY A 301 -3.21 -26.06 7.65
CA GLY A 301 -3.05 -26.12 6.20
C GLY A 301 -1.59 -26.27 5.78
N LEU A 302 -0.68 -25.49 6.39
CA LEU A 302 0.77 -25.60 6.14
C LEU A 302 1.37 -26.93 6.58
N MET A 303 0.87 -27.52 7.67
CA MET A 303 1.27 -28.86 8.13
C MET A 303 0.78 -29.97 7.21
N THR A 304 -0.15 -29.66 6.32
CA THR A 304 -0.64 -30.54 5.25
C THR A 304 0.11 -30.28 3.94
N TYR A 305 0.42 -29.02 3.63
CA TYR A 305 1.12 -28.63 2.41
C TYR A 305 2.59 -29.09 2.36
N GLY A 306 3.07 -29.43 1.16
CA GLY A 306 4.50 -29.70 0.90
C GLY A 306 5.03 -31.05 1.43
N ARG A 307 4.20 -31.86 2.10
CA ARG A 307 4.57 -33.21 2.53
C ARG A 307 4.15 -34.24 1.47
N ARG A 308 5.04 -35.20 1.18
CA ARG A 308 4.82 -36.26 0.19
C ARG A 308 3.48 -36.99 0.34
N GLN A 309 3.08 -37.29 1.57
CA GLN A 309 1.81 -38.00 1.85
C GLN A 309 0.55 -37.20 1.46
N PHE A 310 0.67 -35.89 1.26
CA PHE A 310 -0.43 -34.97 0.97
C PHE A 310 -0.28 -34.28 -0.40
N GLU A 311 0.57 -34.80 -1.30
CA GLU A 311 0.78 -34.21 -2.64
C GLU A 311 -0.52 -34.04 -3.43
N HIS A 312 -1.45 -34.99 -3.29
CA HIS A 312 -2.78 -34.93 -3.91
C HIS A 312 -3.65 -33.75 -3.41
N LEU A 313 -3.29 -33.13 -2.28
CA LEU A 313 -3.95 -31.97 -1.70
C LEU A 313 -3.21 -30.65 -1.97
N ASP A 314 -2.11 -30.66 -2.74
CA ASP A 314 -1.29 -29.45 -2.99
C ASP A 314 -2.15 -28.28 -3.51
N ALA A 315 -2.91 -28.50 -4.59
CA ALA A 315 -3.80 -27.50 -5.16
C ALA A 315 -4.87 -27.02 -4.15
N THR A 316 -5.41 -27.92 -3.34
CA THR A 316 -6.39 -27.61 -2.29
C THR A 316 -5.77 -26.73 -1.22
N MET A 317 -4.59 -27.07 -0.72
CA MET A 317 -3.90 -26.29 0.32
C MET A 317 -3.46 -24.91 -0.19
N ARG A 318 -3.01 -24.80 -1.44
CA ARG A 318 -2.70 -23.51 -2.07
C ARG A 318 -3.90 -22.56 -2.11
N ARG A 319 -5.12 -23.09 -2.16
CA ARG A 319 -6.36 -22.31 -2.08
C ARG A 319 -6.81 -22.05 -0.65
N LEU A 320 -6.69 -23.03 0.24
CA LEU A 320 -7.23 -22.95 1.60
C LEU A 320 -6.37 -22.14 2.57
N ILE A 321 -5.04 -22.17 2.44
CA ILE A 321 -4.14 -21.48 3.38
C ILE A 321 -4.22 -19.94 3.29
N PRO A 322 -4.17 -19.30 2.10
CA PRO A 322 -4.08 -17.84 2.01
C PRO A 322 -5.20 -17.06 2.72
N PRO A 323 -6.49 -17.46 2.64
CA PRO A 323 -7.55 -16.78 3.38
C PRO A 323 -7.29 -16.70 4.90
N PHE A 324 -6.81 -17.78 5.51
CA PHE A 324 -6.50 -17.82 6.93
C PHE A 324 -5.26 -17.00 7.29
N HIS A 325 -4.21 -17.08 6.47
CA HIS A 325 -2.98 -16.32 6.67
C HIS A 325 -3.24 -14.81 6.60
N ALA A 326 -3.98 -14.36 5.57
CA ALA A 326 -4.38 -12.96 5.43
C ALA A 326 -5.30 -12.52 6.57
N ALA A 327 -6.32 -13.31 6.90
CA ALA A 327 -7.23 -12.97 7.99
C ALA A 327 -6.55 -12.91 9.35
N SER A 328 -5.55 -13.75 9.62
CA SER A 328 -4.74 -13.68 10.84
C SER A 328 -4.08 -12.30 11.00
N ALA A 329 -3.47 -11.79 9.94
CA ALA A 329 -2.85 -10.45 9.94
C ALA A 329 -3.89 -9.33 10.06
N GLU A 330 -5.00 -9.42 9.33
CA GLU A 330 -6.08 -8.42 9.37
C GLU A 330 -6.73 -8.36 10.76
N LEU A 331 -7.07 -9.50 11.34
CA LEU A 331 -7.68 -9.60 12.69
C LEU A 331 -6.70 -9.14 13.78
N THR A 332 -5.39 -9.39 13.61
CA THR A 332 -4.37 -8.85 14.51
C THR A 332 -4.37 -7.32 14.47
N ALA A 333 -4.48 -6.71 13.29
CA ALA A 333 -4.56 -5.25 13.17
C ALA A 333 -5.83 -4.64 13.82
N LEU A 334 -6.91 -5.43 13.95
CA LEU A 334 -8.12 -5.00 14.64
C LEU A 334 -7.94 -4.84 16.16
N VAL A 335 -6.93 -5.47 16.77
CA VAL A 335 -6.62 -5.28 18.20
C VAL A 335 -6.34 -3.81 18.51
N ASP A 336 -5.46 -3.19 17.73
CA ASP A 336 -5.18 -1.76 17.89
C ASP A 336 -6.32 -0.89 17.36
N ALA A 337 -7.04 -1.34 16.33
CA ALA A 337 -8.17 -0.59 15.78
C ALA A 337 -9.29 -0.41 16.82
N ASP A 338 -9.57 -1.45 17.61
CA ASP A 338 -10.55 -1.41 18.70
C ASP A 338 -10.12 -0.41 19.78
N ALA A 339 -8.86 -0.48 20.22
CA ALA A 339 -8.31 0.45 21.21
C ALA A 339 -8.37 1.91 20.70
N ARG A 340 -8.02 2.16 19.44
CA ARG A 340 -8.11 3.50 18.83
C ARG A 340 -9.54 4.00 18.69
N ALA A 341 -10.47 3.15 18.25
CA ALA A 341 -11.87 3.53 18.10
C ALA A 341 -12.48 3.92 19.45
N PHE A 342 -12.15 3.17 20.51
CA PHE A 342 -12.59 3.49 21.86
C PHE A 342 -11.94 4.79 22.39
N GLN A 343 -10.64 5.00 22.14
CA GLN A 343 -9.97 6.24 22.52
C GLN A 343 -10.58 7.46 21.83
N ALA A 344 -10.89 7.36 20.52
CA ALA A 344 -11.55 8.42 19.78
C ALA A 344 -12.93 8.79 20.38
N TYR A 345 -13.71 7.78 20.79
CA TYR A 345 -14.95 8.00 21.52
C TYR A 345 -14.72 8.71 22.85
N LEU A 346 -13.72 8.29 23.64
CA LEU A 346 -13.37 8.96 24.90
C LEU A 346 -12.97 10.42 24.70
N GLU A 347 -12.16 10.73 23.69
CA GLU A 347 -11.80 12.13 23.38
C GLU A 347 -13.02 12.95 22.96
N ALA A 348 -13.96 12.38 22.19
CA ALA A 348 -15.21 13.05 21.86
C ALA A 348 -16.06 13.36 23.11
N THR A 349 -16.02 12.53 24.17
CA THR A 349 -16.74 12.83 25.42
C THR A 349 -16.20 14.06 26.15
N LYS A 350 -14.91 14.40 25.94
CA LYS A 350 -14.21 15.52 26.57
C LYS A 350 -14.38 16.85 25.84
N LEU A 351 -14.99 16.86 24.65
CA LEU A 351 -15.21 18.10 23.90
C LEU A 351 -16.05 19.12 24.70
N PRO A 352 -15.84 20.43 24.46
CA PRO A 352 -16.61 21.50 25.10
C PRO A 352 -18.13 21.35 24.90
N LYS A 353 -18.90 21.98 25.79
CA LYS A 353 -20.38 21.94 25.78
C LYS A 353 -21.02 23.28 26.13
N ASP A 354 -20.24 24.34 26.03
CA ASP A 354 -20.57 25.66 26.58
C ASP A 354 -21.51 26.42 25.63
N THR A 355 -21.23 26.37 24.33
CA THR A 355 -22.08 26.98 23.30
C THR A 355 -23.01 25.96 22.61
N PRO A 356 -24.11 26.40 21.96
CA PRO A 356 -24.92 25.52 21.10
C PRO A 356 -24.09 24.86 20.00
N GLU A 357 -23.16 25.60 19.38
CA GLU A 357 -22.26 25.08 18.35
C GLU A 357 -21.33 23.99 18.91
N ASP A 358 -20.80 24.18 20.12
CA ASP A 358 -19.98 23.15 20.80
C ASP A 358 -20.78 21.88 21.09
N ARG A 359 -22.05 22.03 21.50
CA ARG A 359 -22.93 20.88 21.79
C ARG A 359 -23.22 20.08 20.53
N ASP A 360 -23.51 20.75 19.42
CA ASP A 360 -23.77 20.10 18.13
C ASP A 360 -22.52 19.40 17.60
N ARG A 361 -21.36 20.07 17.66
CA ARG A 361 -20.07 19.49 17.27
C ARG A 361 -19.71 18.28 18.12
N ARG A 362 -19.92 18.37 19.44
CA ARG A 362 -19.70 17.27 20.37
C ARG A 362 -20.64 16.10 20.10
N ALA A 363 -21.93 16.35 19.85
CA ALA A 363 -22.89 15.31 19.52
C ALA A 363 -22.52 14.58 18.22
N ALA A 364 -22.13 15.32 17.17
CA ALA A 364 -21.66 14.75 15.92
C ALA A 364 -20.40 13.89 16.11
N ALA A 365 -19.40 14.39 16.84
CA ALA A 365 -18.17 13.66 17.13
C ALA A 365 -18.41 12.38 17.95
N LEU A 366 -19.34 12.42 18.91
CA LEU A 366 -19.73 11.23 19.70
C LEU A 366 -20.40 10.17 18.83
N GLN A 367 -21.32 10.57 17.96
CA GLN A 367 -21.99 9.63 17.05
C GLN A 367 -21.03 9.01 16.05
N GLU A 368 -20.07 9.79 15.54
CA GLU A 368 -19.02 9.27 14.65
C GLU A 368 -18.07 8.31 15.40
N GLY A 369 -17.65 8.66 16.62
CA GLY A 369 -16.85 7.78 17.47
C GLY A 369 -17.56 6.44 17.76
N LEU A 370 -18.86 6.47 18.04
CA LEU A 370 -19.68 5.27 18.23
C LEU A 370 -19.78 4.44 16.96
N ARG A 371 -19.95 5.06 15.78
CA ARG A 371 -19.96 4.34 14.50
C ARG A 371 -18.65 3.60 14.27
N GLN A 372 -17.50 4.22 14.57
CA GLN A 372 -16.20 3.57 14.48
C GLN A 372 -16.05 2.43 15.50
N ALA A 373 -16.49 2.64 16.75
CA ALA A 373 -16.46 1.61 17.80
C ALA A 373 -17.40 0.42 17.51
N VAL A 374 -18.44 0.61 16.69
CA VAL A 374 -19.30 -0.46 16.16
C VAL A 374 -18.68 -1.12 14.93
N ALA A 375 -18.08 -0.34 14.03
CA ALA A 375 -17.55 -0.84 12.76
C ALA A 375 -16.39 -1.84 12.93
N VAL A 376 -15.50 -1.62 13.90
CA VAL A 376 -14.35 -2.52 14.14
C VAL A 376 -14.78 -3.94 14.53
N PRO A 377 -15.59 -4.18 15.58
CA PRO A 377 -16.06 -5.52 15.92
C PRO A 377 -17.00 -6.10 14.85
N LEU A 378 -17.76 -5.28 14.13
CA LEU A 378 -18.55 -5.77 13.00
C LEU A 378 -17.66 -6.35 11.89
N ALA A 379 -16.61 -5.63 11.49
CA ALA A 379 -15.65 -6.07 10.49
C ALA A 379 -14.92 -7.36 10.92
N LEU A 380 -14.63 -7.52 12.23
CA LEU A 380 -14.11 -8.76 12.79
C LEU A 380 -15.07 -9.92 12.50
N ALA A 381 -16.34 -9.77 12.85
CA ALA A 381 -17.34 -10.83 12.68
C ALA A 381 -17.54 -11.19 11.19
N GLU A 382 -17.59 -10.19 10.31
CA GLU A 382 -17.69 -10.39 8.86
C GLU A 382 -16.46 -11.10 8.28
N LYS A 383 -15.25 -10.71 8.73
CA LYS A 383 -14.02 -11.37 8.30
C LYS A 383 -14.02 -12.84 8.73
N VAL A 384 -14.39 -13.14 9.97
CA VAL A 384 -14.47 -14.53 10.47
C VAL A 384 -15.54 -15.33 9.72
N ALA A 385 -16.69 -14.74 9.39
CA ALA A 385 -17.73 -15.43 8.62
C ALA A 385 -17.22 -15.93 7.26
N SER A 386 -16.34 -15.16 6.59
CA SER A 386 -15.70 -15.59 5.33
C SER A 386 -14.77 -16.81 5.47
N LEU A 387 -14.36 -17.16 6.68
CA LEU A 387 -13.44 -18.26 6.96
C LEU A 387 -14.14 -19.60 7.22
N TRP A 388 -15.45 -19.61 7.45
CA TRP A 388 -16.16 -20.87 7.74
C TRP A 388 -16.13 -21.87 6.59
N PRO A 389 -16.40 -21.49 5.32
CA PRO A 389 -16.32 -22.43 4.21
C PRO A 389 -14.92 -23.07 4.02
N PRO A 390 -13.81 -22.32 3.97
CA PRO A 390 -12.50 -22.94 3.86
C PRO A 390 -12.13 -23.76 5.12
N LEU A 391 -12.63 -23.41 6.31
CA LEU A 391 -12.33 -24.16 7.53
C LEU A 391 -13.04 -25.51 7.55
N GLN A 392 -14.29 -25.53 7.09
CA GLN A 392 -15.05 -26.74 6.89
C GLN A 392 -14.37 -27.72 5.93
N GLU A 393 -13.77 -27.20 4.86
CA GLU A 393 -13.05 -28.02 3.88
C GLU A 393 -11.69 -28.49 4.43
N LEU A 394 -10.98 -27.60 5.12
CA LEU A 394 -9.72 -27.95 5.78
C LEU A 394 -9.93 -29.03 6.85
N ALA A 395 -11.03 -29.01 7.59
CA ALA A 395 -11.39 -30.06 8.54
C ALA A 395 -11.54 -31.44 7.89
N GLN A 396 -12.01 -31.50 6.64
CA GLN A 396 -12.21 -32.76 5.92
C GLN A 396 -10.91 -33.38 5.42
N CYS A 397 -10.00 -32.57 4.87
CA CYS A 397 -8.82 -33.07 4.16
C CYS A 397 -7.49 -32.75 4.83
N GLY A 398 -7.45 -31.84 5.79
CA GLY A 398 -6.23 -31.43 6.48
C GLY A 398 -5.58 -32.57 7.26
N ASN A 399 -4.31 -32.38 7.62
CA ASN A 399 -3.55 -33.33 8.41
C ASN A 399 -4.26 -33.65 9.74
N LEU A 400 -4.63 -34.92 9.93
CA LEU A 400 -5.35 -35.37 11.12
C LEU A 400 -4.54 -35.20 12.41
N ALA A 401 -3.20 -35.16 12.33
CA ALA A 401 -2.35 -34.85 13.47
C ALA A 401 -2.59 -33.43 14.02
N CYS A 402 -3.17 -32.52 13.22
CA CYS A 402 -3.56 -31.17 13.61
C CYS A 402 -5.04 -31.08 14.04
N ARG A 403 -5.69 -32.20 14.37
CA ARG A 403 -7.11 -32.22 14.79
C ARG A 403 -7.37 -31.31 15.99
N SER A 404 -6.53 -31.38 17.02
CA SER A 404 -6.64 -30.50 18.20
C SER A 404 -6.48 -29.03 17.83
N ASP A 405 -5.55 -28.73 16.93
CA ASP A 405 -5.30 -27.36 16.47
C ASP A 405 -6.52 -26.79 15.72
N LEU A 406 -7.16 -27.60 14.86
CA LEU A 406 -8.38 -27.22 14.14
C LEU A 406 -9.60 -27.09 15.06
N GLN A 407 -9.71 -27.92 16.10
CA GLN A 407 -10.77 -27.80 17.11
C GLN A 407 -10.64 -26.48 17.89
N VAL A 408 -9.42 -26.14 18.32
CA VAL A 408 -9.14 -24.86 18.97
C VAL A 408 -9.36 -23.69 18.00
N ALA A 409 -8.95 -23.82 16.74
CA ALA A 409 -9.19 -22.81 15.71
C ALA A 409 -10.69 -22.48 15.57
N ALA A 410 -11.54 -23.51 15.46
CA ALA A 410 -12.99 -23.34 15.35
C ALA A 410 -13.58 -22.60 16.55
N LYS A 411 -13.21 -23.00 17.78
CA LYS A 411 -13.69 -22.35 19.01
C LYS A 411 -13.13 -20.94 19.21
N ALA A 412 -11.88 -20.69 18.82
CA ALA A 412 -11.28 -19.36 18.90
C ALA A 412 -11.95 -18.37 17.95
N LEU A 413 -12.25 -18.80 16.72
CA LEU A 413 -13.02 -18.00 15.74
C LEU A 413 -14.46 -17.74 16.25
N GLU A 414 -15.14 -18.76 16.76
CA GLU A 414 -16.47 -18.61 17.38
C GLU A 414 -16.45 -17.60 18.54
N THR A 415 -15.46 -17.71 19.42
CA THR A 415 -15.29 -16.80 20.57
C THR A 415 -14.99 -15.37 20.12
N GLY A 416 -14.24 -15.20 19.03
CA GLY A 416 -14.02 -13.91 18.39
C GLY A 416 -15.33 -13.24 17.95
N VAL A 417 -16.20 -13.98 17.26
CA VAL A 417 -17.52 -13.48 16.85
C VAL A 417 -18.43 -13.22 18.06
N PHE A 418 -18.36 -14.06 19.08
CA PHE A 418 -19.07 -13.86 20.35
C PHE A 418 -18.67 -12.53 21.01
N GLY A 419 -17.37 -12.26 21.13
CA GLY A 419 -16.88 -10.99 21.67
C GLY A 419 -17.29 -9.81 20.81
N ALA A 420 -17.13 -9.91 19.49
CA ALA A 420 -17.58 -8.89 18.54
C ALA A 420 -19.07 -8.57 18.70
N TYR A 421 -19.93 -9.57 18.85
CA TYR A 421 -21.36 -9.40 19.06
C TYR A 421 -21.67 -8.53 20.28
N PHE A 422 -21.10 -8.82 21.44
CA PHE A 422 -21.35 -8.02 22.65
C PHE A 422 -20.75 -6.61 22.57
N ASN A 423 -19.59 -6.47 21.92
CA ASN A 423 -18.97 -5.17 21.67
C ASN A 423 -19.79 -4.29 20.70
N VAL A 424 -20.42 -4.88 19.68
CA VAL A 424 -21.38 -4.17 18.82
C VAL A 424 -22.60 -3.74 19.64
N LEU A 425 -23.21 -4.67 20.39
CA LEU A 425 -24.44 -4.39 21.13
C LEU A 425 -24.28 -3.32 22.22
N ILE A 426 -23.14 -3.28 22.92
CA ILE A 426 -22.92 -2.28 23.97
C ILE A 426 -22.83 -0.88 23.38
N ASN A 427 -22.08 -0.71 22.28
CA ASN A 427 -21.93 0.58 21.61
C ASN A 427 -23.20 1.01 20.86
N LEU A 428 -23.95 0.06 20.31
CA LEU A 428 -25.23 0.34 19.69
C LEU A 428 -26.23 0.96 20.65
N LYS A 429 -26.12 0.83 21.98
CA LYS A 429 -27.09 1.47 22.90
C LYS A 429 -27.15 2.99 22.72
N ASP A 430 -25.99 3.61 22.52
CA ASP A 430 -25.80 5.06 22.50
C ASP A 430 -25.87 5.69 21.10
N VAL A 431 -26.02 4.87 20.05
CA VAL A 431 -26.25 5.35 18.68
C VAL A 431 -27.68 5.90 18.55
N THR A 432 -27.87 7.01 17.86
CA THR A 432 -29.19 7.66 17.71
C THR A 432 -29.91 7.25 16.43
N ASP A 433 -29.15 6.93 15.38
CA ASP A 433 -29.67 6.46 14.09
C ASP A 433 -30.35 5.09 14.23
N SER A 434 -31.68 5.09 14.28
CA SER A 434 -32.48 3.89 14.52
C SER A 434 -32.43 2.89 13.36
N ALA A 435 -32.28 3.36 12.12
CA ALA A 435 -32.18 2.50 10.96
C ALA A 435 -30.84 1.75 10.96
N PHE A 436 -29.74 2.47 11.19
CA PHE A 436 -28.42 1.87 11.36
C PHE A 436 -28.41 0.88 12.53
N LYS A 437 -28.97 1.26 13.68
CA LYS A 437 -29.06 0.39 14.87
C LYS A 437 -29.69 -0.95 14.57
N GLU A 438 -30.88 -0.95 13.98
CA GLU A 438 -31.64 -2.18 13.75
C GLU A 438 -30.95 -3.06 12.69
N GLN A 439 -30.48 -2.45 11.60
CA GLN A 439 -29.74 -3.16 10.56
C GLN A 439 -28.48 -3.83 11.13
N THR A 440 -27.65 -3.09 11.86
CA THR A 440 -26.41 -3.63 12.44
C THR A 440 -26.71 -4.70 13.49
N ARG A 441 -27.77 -4.54 14.30
CA ARG A 441 -28.19 -5.54 15.29
C ARG A 441 -28.59 -6.86 14.63
N GLN A 442 -29.43 -6.80 13.60
CA GLN A 442 -29.87 -8.00 12.88
C GLN A 442 -28.67 -8.71 12.23
N HIS A 443 -27.80 -7.94 11.59
CA HIS A 443 -26.61 -8.46 10.92
C HIS A 443 -25.66 -9.17 11.89
N ILE A 444 -25.28 -8.52 13.01
CA ILE A 444 -24.37 -9.13 13.99
C ILE A 444 -24.99 -10.35 14.69
N SER A 445 -26.31 -10.36 14.91
CA SER A 445 -27.03 -11.52 15.42
C SER A 445 -26.97 -12.70 14.44
N SER A 446 -27.13 -12.44 13.15
CA SER A 446 -27.00 -13.46 12.09
C SER A 446 -25.58 -14.04 12.06
N LEU A 447 -24.56 -13.18 12.10
CA LEU A 447 -23.15 -13.60 12.11
C LEU A 447 -22.81 -14.47 13.33
N LEU A 448 -23.34 -14.13 14.52
CA LEU A 448 -23.17 -14.94 15.72
C LEU A 448 -23.86 -16.31 15.59
N GLN A 449 -25.07 -16.35 15.04
CA GLN A 449 -25.79 -17.61 14.86
C GLN A 449 -25.08 -18.50 13.84
N GLU A 450 -24.61 -17.92 12.74
CA GLU A 450 -23.77 -18.61 11.77
C GLU A 450 -22.51 -19.17 12.44
N ALA A 451 -21.77 -18.36 13.19
CA ALA A 451 -20.55 -18.80 13.87
C ALA A 451 -20.78 -20.00 14.80
N LYS A 452 -21.87 -20.00 15.58
CA LYS A 452 -22.24 -21.13 16.44
C LYS A 452 -22.52 -22.40 15.64
N THR A 453 -23.33 -22.29 14.59
CA THR A 453 -23.67 -23.44 13.73
C THR A 453 -22.45 -23.96 12.99
N GLN A 454 -21.65 -23.08 12.40
CA GLN A 454 -20.46 -23.43 11.62
C GLN A 454 -19.38 -24.05 12.50
N ALA A 455 -19.14 -23.51 13.70
CA ALA A 455 -18.19 -24.09 14.64
C ALA A 455 -18.60 -25.50 15.07
N ALA A 456 -19.89 -25.72 15.37
CA ALA A 456 -20.39 -27.06 15.68
C ALA A 456 -20.16 -28.05 14.52
N LEU A 457 -20.51 -27.66 13.29
CA LEU A 457 -20.31 -28.50 12.11
C LEU A 457 -18.83 -28.85 11.87
N VAL A 458 -17.91 -27.91 12.09
CA VAL A 458 -16.47 -28.16 11.98
C VAL A 458 -16.01 -29.16 13.04
N LEU A 459 -16.45 -28.98 14.29
CA LEU A 459 -16.09 -29.87 15.41
C LEU A 459 -16.64 -31.29 15.19
N ASP A 460 -17.90 -31.41 14.79
CA ASP A 460 -18.54 -32.70 14.51
C ASP A 460 -17.83 -33.44 13.37
N ARG A 461 -17.43 -32.73 12.31
CA ARG A 461 -16.64 -33.31 11.22
C ARG A 461 -15.28 -33.79 11.66
N LEU A 462 -14.60 -32.99 12.47
CA LEU A 462 -13.31 -33.37 13.03
C LEU A 462 -13.47 -34.60 13.91
N GLU A 463 -14.51 -34.68 14.75
CA GLU A 463 -14.80 -35.82 15.63
C GLU A 463 -15.19 -37.09 14.85
N ALA A 464 -15.93 -36.95 13.76
CA ALA A 464 -16.32 -38.06 12.91
C ALA A 464 -15.19 -38.60 12.01
N ARG A 465 -14.10 -37.84 11.79
CA ARG A 465 -12.96 -38.33 11.01
C ARG A 465 -12.24 -39.46 11.73
N GLN A 466 -12.23 -40.63 11.11
CA GLN A 466 -11.38 -41.77 11.46
C GLN A 466 -10.15 -41.79 10.53
N GLU A 467 -9.04 -42.34 11.02
CA GLU A 467 -7.71 -42.35 10.37
C GLU A 467 -7.69 -42.87 8.94
#